data_AF-A0A5U2X026-F1
#
_entry.id   AF-A0A5U2X026-F1
#
_cell.length_a   1.000
_cell.length_b   1.000
_cell.length_c   1.000
_cell.angle_alpha   90.00
_cell.angle_beta   90.00
_cell.angle_gamma   90.00
#
_symmetry.space_group_name_H-M   'P 1'
#
loop_
_entity.id
_entity.type
_entity.pdbx_description
1 polymer ?
#
loop_
_entity_poly.entity_id
_entity_poly.type
_entity_poly.pdbx_seq_one_letter_code
_entity_poly.pdbx_strand_id
1 'polypeptide(L)' 'MRNRRPCFVWCFYSGQNSTYLTTTATSEREARLQLLAVRLVFVARIRVEGG' A
#
# COMPACT_ATOMS: atom_id res chain seq x y z
N MET A 1 -0.97 2.16 -21.74
CA MET A 1 -1.43 3.21 -20.81
C MET A 1 -0.39 3.40 -19.71
N ARG A 2 0.49 4.40 -19.81
CA ARG A 2 1.42 4.72 -18.72
C ARG A 2 0.66 5.59 -17.72
N ASN A 3 0.27 5.00 -16.59
CA ASN A 3 -0.43 5.72 -15.52
C ASN A 3 0.52 6.82 -15.01
N ARG A 4 0.28 8.09 -15.39
CA ARG A 4 1.07 9.27 -14.97
C ARG A 4 0.85 9.64 -13.49
N ARG A 5 0.13 8.82 -12.73
CA ARG A 5 -0.15 9.07 -11.32
C ARG A 5 1.06 8.65 -10.50
N PRO A 6 1.53 9.48 -9.54
CA PRO A 6 2.61 9.09 -8.66
C PRO A 6 2.17 7.85 -7.86
N CYS A 7 2.96 6.79 -7.96
CA CYS A 7 2.77 5.60 -7.15
C CYS A 7 3.41 5.80 -5.78
N PHE A 8 2.81 5.18 -4.76
CA PHE A 8 3.35 5.15 -3.42
C PHE A 8 3.49 3.70 -2.97
N VAL A 9 4.55 3.42 -2.20
CA VAL A 9 4.60 2.22 -1.36
C VAL A 9 3.75 2.50 -0.13
N TRP A 10 2.74 1.68 0.06
CA TRP A 10 1.86 1.69 1.23
C TRP A 10 2.26 0.56 2.16
N CYS A 11 2.63 0.89 3.38
CA CYS A 11 2.99 -0.06 4.42
C CYS A 11 1.83 -0.18 5.42
N PHE A 12 1.40 -1.41 5.65
CA PHE A 12 0.39 -1.75 6.64
C PHE A 12 0.91 -2.80 7.59
N TYR A 13 0.42 -2.78 8.82
CA TYR A 13 0.58 -3.87 9.76
C TYR A 13 -0.71 -4.69 9.81
N SER A 14 -0.60 -6.00 9.58
CA SER A 14 -1.69 -6.96 9.76
C SER A 14 -1.62 -7.55 11.14
N GLY A 15 -2.56 -7.18 12.00
CA GLY A 15 -2.69 -7.77 13.33
C GLY A 15 -3.09 -9.25 13.30
N GLN A 16 -3.75 -9.70 12.22
CA GLN A 16 -4.17 -11.10 12.07
C GLN A 16 -2.99 -12.04 11.89
N ASN A 17 -2.00 -11.63 11.08
CA ASN A 17 -0.83 -12.45 10.77
C ASN A 17 0.44 -11.92 11.45
N SER A 18 0.31 -10.93 12.34
CA SER A 18 1.41 -10.25 13.03
C SER A 18 2.55 -9.84 12.09
N THR A 19 2.21 -9.32 10.90
CA THR A 19 3.17 -9.10 9.81
C THR A 19 3.00 -7.75 9.14
N TYR A 20 4.08 -7.25 8.55
CA TYR A 20 4.07 -6.04 7.73
C TYR A 20 3.79 -6.40 6.27
N LEU A 21 2.83 -5.70 5.67
CA LEU A 21 2.43 -5.85 4.28
C LEU A 21 2.70 -4.55 3.55
N THR A 22 3.35 -4.65 2.41
CA THR A 22 3.64 -3.50 1.56
C THR A 22 3.06 -3.71 0.18
N THR A 23 2.45 -2.69 -0.40
CA THR A 23 2.05 -2.72 -1.81
C THR A 23 2.21 -1.37 -2.47
N THR A 24 2.30 -1.36 -3.80
CA THR A 24 2.41 -0.14 -4.59
C THR A 24 1.05 0.24 -5.17
N ALA A 25 0.56 1.43 -4.85
CA ALA A 25 -0.73 1.92 -5.34
C ALA A 25 -0.76 3.45 -5.40
N THR A 26 -1.71 4.00 -6.18
CA THR A 26 -1.87 5.46 -6.30
C THR A 26 -2.66 6.07 -5.14
N SER A 27 -3.40 5.24 -4.40
CA SER A 27 -4.17 5.63 -3.22
C SER A 27 -4.21 4.53 -2.16
N GLU A 28 -4.55 4.89 -0.92
CA GLU A 28 -4.69 3.93 0.18
C GLU A 28 -5.79 2.89 -0.09
N ARG A 29 -6.90 3.35 -0.69
CA ARG A 29 -8.04 2.48 -1.02
C ARG A 29 -7.63 1.38 -2.00
N GLU A 30 -6.90 1.73 -3.06
CA GLU A 30 -6.34 0.76 -4.00
C GLU A 30 -5.38 -0.21 -3.29
N ALA A 31 -4.52 0.31 -2.41
CA ALA A 31 -3.59 -0.51 -1.64
C ALA A 31 -4.31 -1.53 -0.75
N ARG A 32 -5.37 -1.11 -0.05
CA ARG A 32 -6.18 -2.00 0.80
C ARG A 32 -6.92 -3.06 -0.01
N LEU A 33 -7.43 -2.71 -1.20
CA LEU A 33 -8.08 -3.67 -2.10
C LEU A 33 -7.11 -4.76 -2.59
N GLN A 34 -5.84 -4.43 -2.83
CA GLN A 34 -4.82 -5.39 -3.25
C GLN A 34 -4.41 -6.37 -2.13
N LEU A 35 -4.41 -5.92 -0.87
CA LEU A 35 -3.91 -6.72 0.26
C LEU A 35 -4.95 -7.69 0.84
N LEU A 36 -6.23 -7.63 0.42
CA LEU A 36 -7.34 -8.51 0.82
C LEU A 36 -7.49 -8.77 2.34
N ALA A 37 -6.89 -7.92 3.18
CA ALA A 37 -6.82 -8.13 4.62
C ALA A 37 -7.80 -7.22 5.36
N VAL A 38 -8.57 -7.81 6.27
CA VAL A 38 -9.69 -7.16 6.97
C VAL A 38 -9.22 -6.23 8.09
N ARG A 39 -8.02 -6.48 8.65
CA ARG A 39 -7.46 -5.70 9.79
C ARG A 39 -6.07 -5.18 9.48
N LEU A 40 -6.02 -4.15 8.63
CA LEU A 40 -4.80 -3.43 8.28
C LEU A 40 -4.73 -2.09 9.00
N VAL A 41 -3.69 -1.92 9.82
CA VAL A 41 -3.31 -0.63 10.42
C VAL A 41 -2.36 0.07 9.46
N PHE A 42 -2.67 1.31 9.08
CA PHE A 42 -1.76 2.12 8.27
C PHE A 42 -0.50 2.45 9.06
N VAL A 43 0.66 2.26 8.45
CA VAL A 43 1.96 2.52 9.09
C VAL A 43 2.67 3.68 8.40
N ALA A 44 2.85 3.59 7.08
CA ALA A 44 3.62 4.58 6.32
C ALA A 44 3.20 4.62 4.85
N ARG A 45 3.49 5.77 4.22
CA ARG A 45 3.36 5.98 2.77
C ARG A 45 4.65 6.61 2.25
N ILE A 46 5.31 5.93 1.31
CA ILE A 46 6.58 6.38 0.72
C ILE A 46 6.33 6.66 -0.76
N ARG A 47 6.71 7.85 -1.23
CA ARG A 47 6.60 8.20 -2.66
C ARG A 47 7.59 7.36 -3.45
N VAL A 48 7.12 6.67 -4.49
CA VAL A 48 8.01 6.06 -5.48
C VAL A 48 8.43 7.16 -6.42
N GLU A 49 9.65 7.66 -6.27
CA GLU A 49 10.26 8.49 -7.31
C GLU A 49 10.55 7.58 -8.50
N GLY A 50 9.95 7.89 -9.65
CA GLY A 50 10.19 7.14 -10.87
C GLY A 50 11.66 7.27 -11.25
N GLY A 51 12.34 6.14 -11.40
CA GLY A 51 13.61 6.07 -12.15
C GLY A 51 13.42 6.46 -13.61
#